data_AF-A0AAW7Y1U6-F1
#
_entry.id   AF-A0AAW7Y1U6-F1
#
_cell.length_a   1.000
_cell.length_b   1.000
_cell.length_c   1.000
_cell.angle_alpha   90.00
_cell.angle_beta   90.00
_cell.angle_gamma   90.00
#
_symmetry.space_group_name_H-M   'P 1'
#
loop_
_entity.id
_entity.type
_entity.pdbx_description
1 polymer ?
#
loop_
_entity_poly.entity_id
_entity_poly.type
_entity_poly.pdbx_seq_one_letter_code
_entity_poly.pdbx_strand_id
1 'polypeptide(L)'
;MAKRKAIPIETRLRLFAESSGHCQRPECLDPLFPAELNGVKHIAEIAHVLPHGKAGPRSKEVPSGEFNPDSFDNLILLCPKCHTIIDKNPDAYPRAIILEWKRNHLTNLAIKQGIRLYENRSEARAALISKLSENKAIWKKFAPIDGSEFEFDPESETALLWKQRMKSVILPNNYHTQSILATNVSHMTADEHEVFAEFKEHIRGLTDRHICGVAGQAIRFPKKMEEIFK
;
A
#
# COMPACT_ATOMS: atom_id res chain seq x y z
N MET A 1 22.28 -32.23 -8.25
CA MET A 1 21.18 -31.24 -8.36
C MET A 1 21.62 -30.17 -9.33
N ALA A 2 20.87 -29.94 -10.43
CA ALA A 2 21.19 -28.86 -11.36
C ALA A 2 21.20 -27.52 -10.62
N LYS A 3 22.23 -26.69 -10.84
CA LYS A 3 22.30 -25.33 -10.30
C LYS A 3 21.06 -24.57 -10.78
N ARG A 4 20.12 -24.29 -9.87
CA ARG A 4 18.95 -23.47 -10.18
C ARG A 4 19.45 -22.12 -10.65
N LYS A 5 19.00 -21.68 -11.83
CA LYS A 5 19.28 -20.32 -12.31
C LYS A 5 18.58 -19.36 -11.36
N ALA A 6 19.27 -18.28 -10.99
CA ALA A 6 18.63 -17.24 -10.19
C ALA A 6 17.55 -16.56 -11.04
N ILE A 7 16.41 -16.26 -10.43
CA ILE A 7 15.35 -15.48 -11.09
C ILE A 7 15.92 -14.10 -11.45
N PRO A 8 15.76 -13.61 -12.70
CA PRO A 8 16.27 -12.32 -13.14
C PRO A 8 15.86 -11.17 -12.21
N ILE A 9 16.76 -10.21 -12.01
CA ILE A 9 16.54 -9.08 -11.11
C ILE A 9 15.31 -8.25 -11.51
N GLU A 10 15.09 -8.04 -12.81
CA GLU A 10 13.92 -7.34 -13.36
C GLU A 10 12.61 -8.03 -12.97
N THR A 11 12.55 -9.35 -13.07
CA THR A 11 11.38 -10.15 -12.66
C THR A 11 11.14 -10.04 -11.16
N ARG A 12 12.21 -10.08 -10.36
CA ARG A 12 12.11 -9.88 -8.90
C ARG A 12 11.57 -8.50 -8.56
N LEU A 13 12.15 -7.43 -9.12
CA LEU A 13 11.69 -6.05 -8.89
C LEU A 13 10.22 -5.89 -9.26
N ARG A 14 9.80 -6.44 -10.40
CA ARG A 14 8.40 -6.42 -10.83
C ARG A 14 7.47 -7.16 -9.86
N LEU A 15 7.87 -8.33 -9.34
CA LEU A 15 7.08 -9.07 -8.34
C LEU A 15 6.89 -8.28 -7.05
N PHE A 16 7.95 -7.62 -6.56
CA PHE A 16 7.85 -6.76 -5.37
C PHE A 16 7.00 -5.52 -5.63
N ALA A 17 7.12 -4.89 -6.80
CA ALA A 17 6.32 -3.73 -7.18
C ALA A 17 4.83 -4.07 -7.30
N GLU A 18 4.47 -5.11 -8.08
CA GLU A 18 3.06 -5.50 -8.29
C GLU A 18 2.41 -6.09 -7.03
N SER A 19 3.19 -6.67 -6.12
CA SER A 19 2.67 -7.11 -4.81
C SER A 19 2.47 -5.95 -3.82
N SER A 20 2.94 -4.74 -4.13
CA SER A 20 2.96 -3.60 -3.20
C SER A 20 3.58 -3.96 -1.84
N GLY A 21 4.54 -4.88 -1.80
CA GLY A 21 5.18 -5.36 -0.57
C GLY A 21 4.26 -6.16 0.36
N HIS A 22 3.16 -6.74 -0.12
CA HIS A 22 2.23 -7.56 0.66
C HIS A 22 2.13 -8.98 0.10
N CYS A 23 1.87 -9.96 0.97
CA CYS A 23 1.60 -11.34 0.55
C CYS A 23 0.43 -11.38 -0.44
N GLN A 24 0.57 -12.09 -1.56
CA GLN A 24 -0.47 -12.08 -2.61
C GLN A 24 -1.65 -13.03 -2.35
N ARG A 25 -1.65 -13.77 -1.24
CA ARG A 25 -2.80 -14.59 -0.84
C ARG A 25 -3.93 -13.70 -0.28
N PRO A 26 -5.18 -13.77 -0.80
CA PRO A 26 -6.26 -12.86 -0.44
C PRO A 26 -6.62 -12.82 1.05
N GLU A 27 -6.56 -13.95 1.76
CA GLU A 27 -6.88 -14.00 3.20
C GLU A 27 -5.67 -13.62 4.09
N CYS A 28 -4.48 -13.46 3.52
CA CYS A 28 -3.28 -13.05 4.24
C CYS A 28 -3.02 -11.57 4.02
N LEU A 29 -2.56 -11.16 2.83
CA LEU A 29 -2.25 -9.75 2.51
C LEU A 29 -1.40 -9.06 3.59
N ASP A 30 -0.54 -9.80 4.31
CA ASP A 30 0.29 -9.23 5.36
C ASP A 30 1.52 -8.54 4.75
N PRO A 31 2.03 -7.46 5.38
CA PRO A 31 3.25 -6.80 4.94
C PRO A 31 4.43 -7.78 4.90
N LEU A 32 5.23 -7.69 3.85
CA LEU A 32 6.40 -8.54 3.66
C LEU A 32 7.70 -7.92 4.22
N PHE A 33 7.64 -6.66 4.66
CA PHE A 33 8.72 -5.92 5.32
C PHE A 33 8.34 -5.61 6.78
N PRO A 34 8.38 -6.61 7.67
CA PRO A 34 7.95 -6.43 9.06
C PRO A 34 8.86 -5.45 9.82
N ALA A 35 8.28 -4.71 10.77
CA ALA A 35 9.00 -3.73 11.59
C ALA A 35 10.08 -4.38 12.47
N GLU A 36 9.85 -5.63 12.88
CA GLU A 36 10.77 -6.50 13.61
C GLU A 36 12.05 -6.76 12.82
N LEU A 37 11.98 -6.67 11.49
CA LEU A 37 13.11 -6.75 10.58
C LEU A 37 13.52 -5.38 10.05
N ASN A 38 13.33 -4.33 10.87
CA ASN A 38 13.63 -2.92 10.61
C ASN A 38 12.99 -2.30 9.36
N GLY A 39 12.04 -2.98 8.73
CA GLY A 39 11.38 -2.53 7.51
C GLY A 39 12.27 -2.51 6.25
N VAL A 40 13.55 -2.88 6.36
CA VAL A 40 14.48 -2.95 5.21
C VAL A 40 14.60 -4.39 4.71
N LYS A 41 14.58 -5.38 5.61
CA LYS A 41 14.63 -6.79 5.24
C LYS A 41 13.21 -7.34 5.05
N HIS A 42 13.05 -8.24 4.09
CA HIS A 42 11.75 -8.87 3.79
C HIS A 42 11.72 -10.35 4.17
N ILE A 43 10.52 -10.85 4.46
CA ILE A 43 10.21 -12.29 4.61
C ILE A 43 9.65 -12.90 3.33
N ALA A 44 9.53 -12.12 2.26
CA ALA A 44 8.93 -12.56 1.00
C ALA A 44 9.65 -13.75 0.38
N GLU A 45 8.87 -14.72 -0.10
CA GLU A 45 9.32 -15.84 -0.91
C GLU A 45 8.70 -15.76 -2.30
N ILE A 46 9.52 -15.96 -3.33
CA ILE A 46 9.04 -16.06 -4.70
C ILE A 46 8.70 -17.52 -4.96
N ALA A 47 7.41 -17.81 -5.07
CA ALA A 47 6.88 -19.14 -5.29
C ALA A 47 6.59 -19.36 -6.77
N HIS A 48 6.95 -20.55 -7.26
CA HIS A 48 6.54 -21.04 -8.57
C HIS A 48 5.10 -21.55 -8.49
N VAL A 49 4.21 -21.03 -9.34
CA VAL A 49 2.84 -21.56 -9.46
C VAL A 49 2.89 -22.96 -10.05
N LEU A 50 3.59 -23.11 -11.18
CA LEU A 50 3.94 -24.41 -11.76
C LEU A 50 5.44 -24.66 -11.62
N PRO A 51 5.86 -25.87 -11.22
CA PRO A 51 7.23 -26.17 -10.84
C PRO A 51 8.13 -26.33 -12.07
N HIS A 52 9.44 -26.44 -11.80
CA HIS A 52 10.38 -26.94 -12.79
C HIS A 52 10.19 -28.45 -13.02
N GLY A 53 9.98 -28.85 -14.27
CA GLY A 53 9.91 -30.26 -14.66
C GLY A 53 8.72 -31.01 -14.07
N LYS A 54 8.85 -32.33 -13.93
CA LYS A 54 7.73 -33.22 -13.55
C LYS A 54 7.60 -33.45 -12.04
N ALA A 55 8.56 -32.97 -11.25
CA ALA A 55 8.61 -33.16 -9.81
C ALA A 55 8.36 -31.81 -9.11
N GLY A 56 7.19 -31.69 -8.47
CA GLY A 56 6.80 -30.52 -7.69
C GLY A 56 5.29 -30.43 -7.53
N PRO A 57 4.80 -29.55 -6.64
CA PRO A 57 3.37 -29.26 -6.51
C PRO A 57 2.79 -28.87 -7.87
N ARG A 58 1.58 -29.35 -8.21
CA ARG A 58 0.90 -29.05 -9.49
C ARG A 58 1.66 -29.44 -10.77
N SER A 59 2.65 -30.34 -10.71
CA SER A 59 3.41 -30.74 -11.91
C SER A 59 2.57 -31.34 -13.04
N LYS A 60 1.39 -31.89 -12.71
CA LYS A 60 0.41 -32.40 -13.69
C LYS A 60 -0.23 -31.31 -14.55
N GLU A 61 -0.19 -30.05 -14.11
CA GLU A 61 -0.73 -28.89 -14.82
C GLU A 61 0.30 -28.19 -15.73
N VAL A 62 1.55 -28.68 -15.75
CA VAL A 62 2.61 -28.14 -16.61
C VAL A 62 2.29 -28.43 -18.09
N PRO A 63 2.29 -27.41 -18.97
CA PRO A 63 2.07 -27.60 -20.40
C PRO A 63 3.11 -28.54 -21.03
N SER A 64 2.71 -29.26 -22.09
CA SER A 64 3.61 -30.14 -22.84
C SER A 64 4.59 -29.42 -23.77
N GLY A 65 4.32 -28.14 -24.10
CA GLY A 65 5.15 -27.30 -24.98
C GLY A 65 6.20 -26.46 -24.24
N GLU A 66 6.68 -25.40 -24.90
CA GLU A 66 7.59 -24.44 -24.27
C GLU A 66 6.94 -23.79 -23.05
N PHE A 67 7.60 -23.93 -21.91
CA PHE A 67 7.16 -23.35 -20.64
C PHE A 67 8.38 -22.83 -19.90
N ASN A 68 8.36 -21.54 -19.58
CA ASN A 68 9.38 -20.91 -18.74
C ASN A 68 8.87 -20.84 -17.29
N PRO A 69 9.34 -21.70 -16.38
CA PRO A 69 8.93 -21.67 -14.97
C PRO A 69 9.33 -20.36 -14.28
N ASP A 70 10.41 -19.70 -14.71
CA ASP A 70 10.88 -18.44 -14.14
C ASP A 70 10.23 -17.21 -14.80
N SER A 71 9.22 -17.39 -15.64
CA SER A 71 8.45 -16.29 -16.21
C SER A 71 7.69 -15.55 -15.12
N PHE A 72 7.59 -14.23 -15.26
CA PHE A 72 6.83 -13.40 -14.33
C PHE A 72 5.43 -13.98 -14.09
N ASP A 73 4.71 -14.36 -15.14
CA ASP A 73 3.33 -14.86 -15.05
C ASP A 73 3.19 -16.16 -14.26
N ASN A 74 4.25 -16.96 -14.15
CA ASN A 74 4.27 -18.18 -13.36
C ASN A 74 4.78 -17.99 -11.92
N LEU A 75 5.16 -16.77 -11.53
CA LEU A 75 5.69 -16.48 -10.20
C LEU A 75 4.70 -15.65 -9.39
N ILE A 76 4.62 -15.94 -8.09
CA ILE A 76 3.82 -15.20 -7.11
C ILE A 76 4.66 -14.91 -5.86
N LEU A 77 4.42 -13.76 -5.22
CA LEU A 77 5.12 -13.36 -4.01
C LEU A 77 4.26 -13.66 -2.76
N LEU A 78 4.78 -14.49 -1.85
CA LEU A 78 4.06 -14.94 -0.67
C LEU A 78 4.92 -14.80 0.59
N CYS A 79 4.28 -14.81 1.77
CA CYS A 79 5.00 -15.02 3.02
C CYS A 79 5.33 -16.52 3.20
N PRO A 80 6.29 -16.90 4.06
CA PRO A 80 6.75 -18.29 4.18
C PRO A 80 5.64 -19.27 4.58
N LYS A 81 4.73 -18.80 5.45
CA LYS A 81 3.53 -19.56 5.86
C LYS A 81 2.64 -19.88 4.66
N CYS A 82 2.29 -18.87 3.85
CA CYS A 82 1.38 -19.06 2.71
C CYS A 82 2.01 -19.89 1.61
N HIS A 83 3.31 -19.69 1.33
CA HIS A 83 4.05 -20.52 0.39
C HIS A 83 4.04 -22.00 0.81
N THR A 84 4.34 -22.28 2.08
CA THR A 84 4.29 -23.65 2.61
C THR A 84 2.91 -24.29 2.48
N ILE A 85 1.84 -23.53 2.73
CA ILE A 85 0.44 -24.02 2.63
C ILE A 85 0.10 -24.46 1.21
N ILE A 86 0.40 -23.62 0.20
CA ILE A 86 0.03 -23.94 -1.20
C ILE A 86 0.84 -25.10 -1.76
N ASP A 87 2.08 -25.28 -1.31
CA ASP A 87 2.95 -26.36 -1.79
C ASP A 87 2.62 -27.70 -1.15
N LYS A 88 2.19 -27.71 0.12
CA LYS A 88 1.78 -28.92 0.81
C LYS A 88 0.35 -29.38 0.49
N ASN A 89 -0.46 -28.54 -0.14
CA ASN A 89 -1.85 -28.87 -0.51
C ASN A 89 -2.19 -28.45 -1.95
N PRO A 90 -1.51 -29.01 -2.97
CA PRO A 90 -1.69 -28.60 -4.37
C PRO A 90 -3.11 -28.82 -4.89
N ASP A 91 -3.84 -29.81 -4.37
CA ASP A 91 -5.21 -30.10 -4.82
C ASP A 91 -6.21 -29.01 -4.39
N ALA A 92 -6.01 -28.41 -3.22
CA ALA A 92 -6.83 -27.27 -2.76
C ALA A 92 -6.39 -25.93 -3.39
N TYR A 93 -5.16 -25.86 -3.89
CA TYR A 93 -4.58 -24.66 -4.49
C TYR A 93 -4.04 -24.97 -5.89
N PRO A 94 -4.92 -25.28 -6.88
CA PRO A 94 -4.53 -25.49 -8.27
C PRO A 94 -4.01 -24.19 -8.90
N ARG A 95 -3.33 -24.32 -10.05
CA ARG A 95 -2.75 -23.18 -10.79
C ARG A 95 -3.74 -22.01 -10.97
N ALA A 96 -4.97 -22.32 -11.34
CA ALA A 96 -5.99 -21.31 -11.64
C ALA A 96 -6.27 -20.38 -10.44
N ILE A 97 -6.40 -20.95 -9.24
CA ILE A 97 -6.65 -20.19 -8.00
C ILE A 97 -5.48 -19.26 -7.70
N ILE A 98 -4.24 -19.75 -7.78
CA ILE A 98 -3.05 -18.96 -7.46
C ILE A 98 -2.85 -17.82 -8.47
N LEU A 99 -3.12 -18.06 -9.76
CA LEU A 99 -3.09 -17.02 -10.78
C LEU A 99 -4.20 -15.98 -10.60
N GLU A 100 -5.37 -16.39 -10.12
CA GLU A 100 -6.45 -15.48 -9.74
C GLU A 100 -6.05 -14.57 -8.57
N TRP A 101 -5.40 -15.13 -7.54
CA TRP A 101 -4.87 -14.33 -6.43
C TRP A 101 -3.92 -13.25 -6.92
N LYS A 102 -2.98 -13.61 -7.80
CA LYS A 102 -2.05 -12.65 -8.39
C LYS A 102 -2.78 -11.56 -9.18
N ARG A 103 -3.76 -11.92 -10.00
CA ARG A 103 -4.55 -10.99 -10.83
C ARG A 103 -5.36 -10.00 -9.98
N ASN A 104 -5.98 -10.49 -8.91
CA ASN A 104 -6.89 -9.71 -8.07
C ASN A 104 -6.18 -9.05 -6.88
N HIS A 105 -4.85 -9.16 -6.78
CA HIS A 105 -4.07 -8.77 -5.61
C HIS A 105 -4.32 -7.32 -5.17
N LEU A 106 -4.16 -6.36 -6.09
CA LEU A 106 -4.31 -4.93 -5.75
C LEU A 106 -5.74 -4.58 -5.32
N THR A 107 -6.75 -5.21 -5.92
CA THR A 107 -8.16 -5.05 -5.52
C THR A 107 -8.39 -5.61 -4.12
N ASN A 108 -7.91 -6.82 -3.84
CA ASN A 108 -8.03 -7.45 -2.52
C ASN A 108 -7.30 -6.63 -1.45
N LEU A 109 -6.11 -6.10 -1.77
CA LEU A 109 -5.34 -5.25 -0.88
C LEU A 109 -6.07 -3.93 -0.58
N ALA A 110 -6.61 -3.26 -1.60
CA ALA A 110 -7.38 -2.03 -1.42
C ALA A 110 -8.58 -2.26 -0.50
N ILE A 111 -9.34 -3.34 -0.71
CA ILE A 111 -10.49 -3.72 0.13
C ILE A 111 -10.05 -3.98 1.58
N LYS A 112 -8.97 -4.75 1.80
CA LYS A 112 -8.44 -5.01 3.15
C LYS A 112 -8.03 -3.71 3.85
N GLN A 113 -7.52 -2.73 3.10
CA GLN A 113 -7.13 -1.44 3.63
C GLN A 113 -8.32 -0.47 3.81
N GLY A 114 -9.55 -0.86 3.45
CA GLY A 114 -10.72 0.02 3.53
C GLY A 114 -10.87 0.98 2.35
N ILE A 115 -10.05 0.87 1.31
CA ILE A 115 -10.18 1.63 0.08
C ILE A 115 -11.21 0.92 -0.81
N ARG A 116 -12.48 1.20 -0.57
CA ARG A 116 -13.62 0.60 -1.27
C ARG A 116 -14.74 1.62 -1.44
N LEU A 117 -15.68 1.32 -2.33
CA LEU A 117 -16.94 2.05 -2.41
C LEU A 117 -17.80 1.64 -1.21
N TYR A 118 -18.24 2.61 -0.43
CA TYR A 118 -19.14 2.43 0.69
C TYR A 118 -20.59 2.59 0.24
N GLU A 119 -21.53 2.02 1.00
CA GLU A 119 -22.94 2.04 0.61
C GLU A 119 -23.54 3.45 0.70
N ASN A 120 -23.08 4.24 1.67
CA ASN A 120 -23.63 5.55 1.96
C ASN A 120 -22.55 6.52 2.48
N ARG A 121 -22.91 7.81 2.50
CA ARG A 121 -22.06 8.92 2.99
C ARG A 121 -21.57 8.70 4.42
N SER A 122 -22.43 8.19 5.31
CA SER A 122 -22.09 7.97 6.72
C SER A 122 -20.97 6.94 6.89
N GLU A 123 -21.03 5.82 6.18
CA GLU A 123 -19.97 4.81 6.18
C GLU A 123 -18.67 5.32 5.56
N ALA A 124 -18.76 6.01 4.41
CA ALA A 124 -17.61 6.65 3.79
C ALA A 124 -16.94 7.62 4.76
N ARG A 125 -17.72 8.44 5.48
CA ARG A 125 -17.24 9.36 6.51
C ARG A 125 -16.56 8.63 7.65
N ALA A 126 -17.16 7.56 8.17
CA ALA A 126 -16.61 6.79 9.27
C ALA A 126 -15.21 6.25 8.96
N ALA A 127 -14.97 5.84 7.72
CA ALA A 127 -13.65 5.39 7.25
C ALA A 127 -12.57 6.49 7.27
N LEU A 128 -12.95 7.75 7.08
CA LEU A 128 -12.03 8.89 7.08
C LEU A 128 -11.69 9.38 8.49
N ILE A 129 -12.64 9.29 9.43
CA ILE A 129 -12.55 9.93 10.76
C ILE A 129 -11.28 9.51 11.51
N SER A 130 -10.94 8.23 11.51
CA SER A 130 -9.75 7.73 12.22
C SER A 130 -8.47 8.41 11.71
N LYS A 131 -8.30 8.50 10.39
CA LYS A 131 -7.13 9.08 9.74
C LYS A 131 -7.03 10.59 9.92
N LEU A 132 -8.16 11.29 9.75
CA LEU A 132 -8.23 12.73 9.95
C LEU A 132 -7.98 13.12 11.41
N SER A 133 -8.52 12.34 12.36
CA SER A 133 -8.35 12.61 13.80
C SER A 133 -6.91 12.38 14.26
N GLU A 134 -6.26 11.31 13.77
CA GLU A 134 -4.84 11.05 14.04
C GLU A 134 -3.96 12.19 13.49
N ASN A 135 -4.19 12.60 12.24
CA ASN A 135 -3.47 13.72 11.63
C ASN A 135 -3.67 15.01 12.43
N LYS A 136 -4.91 15.32 12.84
CA LYS A 136 -5.23 16.50 13.65
C LYS A 136 -4.55 16.46 15.03
N ALA A 137 -4.48 15.30 15.67
CA ALA A 137 -3.81 15.15 16.97
C ALA A 137 -2.29 15.37 16.87
N ILE A 138 -1.65 14.79 15.86
CA ILE A 138 -0.22 15.00 15.59
C ILE A 138 0.05 16.47 15.25
N TRP A 139 -0.77 17.06 14.37
CA TRP A 139 -0.64 18.47 14.01
C TRP A 139 -0.75 19.37 15.25
N LYS A 140 -1.78 19.21 16.09
CA LYS A 140 -1.94 20.02 17.31
C LYS A 140 -0.77 19.92 18.28
N LYS A 141 -0.12 18.74 18.34
CA LYS A 141 0.96 18.48 19.30
C LYS A 141 2.34 18.89 18.79
N PHE A 142 2.58 18.76 17.49
CA PHE A 142 3.93 18.83 16.92
C PHE A 142 4.07 19.79 15.74
N ALA A 143 2.97 20.28 15.15
CA ALA A 143 3.09 21.25 14.09
C ALA A 143 3.65 22.56 14.66
N PRO A 144 4.54 23.25 13.93
CA PRO A 144 4.91 24.60 14.28
C PRO A 144 3.65 25.46 14.36
N ILE A 145 3.41 26.08 15.52
CA ILE A 145 2.26 26.97 15.74
C ILE A 145 2.50 28.19 14.86
N ASP A 146 1.82 28.20 13.72
CA ASP A 146 1.85 29.24 12.70
C ASP A 146 3.22 29.49 12.04
N GLY A 147 3.19 30.01 10.82
CA GLY A 147 4.40 30.35 10.06
C GLY A 147 5.20 31.53 10.64
N SER A 148 5.16 31.77 11.95
CA SER A 148 5.88 32.84 12.65
C SER A 148 6.23 32.38 14.06
N GLU A 149 7.54 32.33 14.33
CA GLU A 149 8.14 32.33 15.67
C GLU A 149 7.97 31.04 16.49
N PHE A 150 8.49 29.94 15.96
CA PHE A 150 9.44 29.20 16.79
C PHE A 150 10.73 30.03 16.75
N GLU A 151 11.43 30.24 17.88
CA GLU A 151 12.89 30.30 17.81
C GLU A 151 13.29 29.02 17.09
N PHE A 152 13.53 29.12 15.78
CA PHE A 152 13.82 27.97 14.93
C PHE A 152 15.13 27.39 15.46
N ASP A 153 14.99 26.45 16.38
CA ASP A 153 16.03 25.53 16.76
C ASP A 153 15.85 24.29 15.88
N PRO A 154 16.54 24.21 14.73
CA PRO A 154 16.51 23.04 13.87
C PRO A 154 16.99 21.77 14.56
N GLU A 155 17.63 21.89 15.73
CA GLU A 155 18.08 20.78 16.59
C GLU A 155 17.06 20.37 17.65
N SER A 156 15.95 21.11 17.80
CA SER A 156 14.88 20.73 18.74
C SER A 156 14.28 19.37 18.34
N GLU A 157 14.24 18.45 19.31
CA GLU A 157 13.63 17.11 19.15
C GLU A 157 12.23 17.18 18.54
N THR A 158 11.47 18.25 18.82
CA THR A 158 10.12 18.48 18.30
C THR A 158 10.10 18.68 16.78
N ALA A 159 11.06 19.41 16.22
CA ALA A 159 11.15 19.65 14.78
C ALA A 159 11.54 18.37 14.02
N LEU A 160 12.42 17.55 14.60
CA LEU A 160 12.79 16.25 14.05
C LEU A 160 11.60 15.27 14.09
N LEU A 161 10.89 15.20 15.22
CA LEU A 161 9.68 14.40 15.37
C LEU A 161 8.58 14.83 14.40
N TRP A 162 8.37 16.13 14.19
CA TRP A 162 7.44 16.65 13.19
C TRP A 162 7.78 16.16 11.78
N LYS A 163 9.05 16.31 11.35
CA LYS A 163 9.52 15.81 10.05
C LYS A 163 9.30 14.30 9.92
N GLN A 164 9.56 13.53 10.98
CA GLN A 164 9.36 12.09 11.00
C GLN A 164 7.87 11.72 10.91
N ARG A 165 6.99 12.35 11.69
CA ARG A 165 5.55 12.08 11.70
C ARG A 165 4.86 12.53 10.43
N MET A 166 5.35 13.60 9.79
CA MET A 166 4.86 14.02 8.49
C MET A 166 5.04 12.90 7.45
N LYS A 167 6.23 12.30 7.40
CA LYS A 167 6.58 11.22 6.46
C LYS A 167 5.92 9.88 6.80
N SER A 168 5.85 9.55 8.09
CA SER A 168 5.42 8.21 8.55
C SER A 168 3.93 8.10 8.85
N VAL A 169 3.22 9.22 9.07
CA VAL A 169 1.80 9.20 9.46
C VAL A 169 0.96 10.17 8.63
N ILE A 170 1.25 11.47 8.66
CA ILE A 170 0.35 12.50 8.08
C ILE A 170 0.18 12.31 6.56
N LEU A 171 1.29 12.25 5.81
CA LEU A 171 1.24 12.04 4.36
C LEU A 171 0.60 10.69 4.00
N PRO A 172 1.01 9.54 4.59
CA PRO A 172 0.33 8.27 4.36
C PRO A 172 -1.19 8.32 4.63
N ASN A 173 -1.61 8.89 5.76
CA ASN A 173 -3.02 9.04 6.10
C ASN A 173 -3.77 9.96 5.12
N ASN A 174 -3.12 11.02 4.63
CA ASN A 174 -3.70 11.91 3.63
C ASN A 174 -3.88 11.21 2.28
N TYR A 175 -2.88 10.49 1.78
CA TYR A 175 -3.00 9.70 0.55
C TYR A 175 -4.05 8.60 0.66
N HIS A 176 -4.15 7.97 1.84
CA HIS A 176 -5.19 6.99 2.13
C HIS A 176 -6.59 7.62 2.12
N THR A 177 -6.75 8.77 2.79
CA THR A 177 -7.98 9.58 2.76
C THR A 177 -8.35 9.96 1.33
N GLN A 178 -7.38 10.43 0.53
CA GLN A 178 -7.57 10.75 -0.89
C GLN A 178 -8.05 9.54 -1.69
N SER A 179 -7.53 8.34 -1.42
CA SER A 179 -7.91 7.11 -2.12
C SER A 179 -9.34 6.69 -1.79
N ILE A 180 -9.74 6.78 -0.52
CA ILE A 180 -11.14 6.54 -0.10
C ILE A 180 -12.07 7.55 -0.77
N LEU A 181 -11.75 8.84 -0.71
CA LEU A 181 -12.53 9.90 -1.35
C LEU A 181 -12.67 9.69 -2.85
N ALA A 182 -11.58 9.37 -3.56
CA ALA A 182 -11.58 9.07 -4.99
C ALA A 182 -12.48 7.88 -5.34
N THR A 183 -12.51 6.85 -4.48
CA THR A 183 -13.36 5.67 -4.68
C THR A 183 -14.84 5.98 -4.43
N ASN A 184 -15.14 7.01 -3.63
CA ASN A 184 -16.49 7.38 -3.19
C ASN A 184 -16.98 8.70 -3.79
N VAL A 185 -16.41 9.12 -4.94
CA VAL A 185 -16.79 10.37 -5.62
C VAL A 185 -18.27 10.44 -5.98
N SER A 186 -18.93 9.29 -6.20
CA SER A 186 -20.37 9.23 -6.49
C SER A 186 -21.25 9.71 -5.34
N HIS A 187 -20.71 9.74 -4.11
CA HIS A 187 -21.41 10.22 -2.92
C HIS A 187 -21.21 11.72 -2.66
N MET A 188 -20.35 12.40 -3.42
CA MET A 188 -19.99 13.81 -3.20
C MET A 188 -21.04 14.77 -3.77
N THR A 189 -21.21 15.91 -3.09
CA THR A 189 -21.88 17.08 -3.67
C THR A 189 -20.93 17.89 -4.56
N ALA A 190 -21.45 18.86 -5.33
CA ALA A 190 -20.64 19.77 -6.13
C ALA A 190 -19.59 20.52 -5.26
N ASP A 191 -20.01 21.08 -4.13
CA ASP A 191 -19.13 21.75 -3.18
C ASP A 191 -18.04 20.81 -2.62
N GLU A 192 -18.38 19.55 -2.34
CA GLU A 192 -17.42 18.57 -1.84
C GLU A 192 -16.39 18.16 -2.90
N HIS A 193 -16.74 18.20 -4.19
CA HIS A 193 -15.77 18.02 -5.27
C HIS A 193 -14.71 19.13 -5.28
N GLU A 194 -15.09 20.38 -5.02
CA GLU A 194 -14.16 21.50 -4.89
C GLU A 194 -13.25 21.32 -3.67
N VAL A 195 -13.83 20.99 -2.52
CA VAL A 195 -13.07 20.71 -1.28
C VAL A 195 -12.08 19.56 -1.48
N PHE A 196 -12.48 18.50 -2.20
CA PHE A 196 -11.58 17.40 -2.53
C PHE A 196 -10.47 17.81 -3.50
N ALA A 197 -10.74 18.72 -4.44
CA ALA A 197 -9.72 19.28 -5.32
C ALA A 197 -8.66 20.07 -4.53
N GLU A 198 -9.09 20.93 -3.60
CA GLU A 198 -8.19 21.64 -2.68
C GLU A 198 -7.41 20.65 -1.81
N PHE A 199 -8.04 19.60 -1.30
CA PHE A 199 -7.34 18.60 -0.48
C PHE A 199 -6.23 17.88 -1.27
N LYS A 200 -6.47 17.56 -2.55
CA LYS A 200 -5.41 17.01 -3.43
C LYS A 200 -4.25 17.99 -3.59
N GLU A 201 -4.53 19.28 -3.72
CA GLU A 201 -3.48 20.30 -3.83
C GLU A 201 -2.70 20.48 -2.52
N HIS A 202 -3.38 20.43 -1.38
CA HIS A 202 -2.75 20.39 -0.06
C HIS A 202 -1.76 19.21 0.06
N ILE A 203 -2.15 18.03 -0.40
CA ILE A 203 -1.27 16.84 -0.39
C ILE A 203 -0.03 17.06 -1.25
N ARG A 204 -0.19 17.58 -2.47
CA ARG A 204 0.94 17.89 -3.36
C ARG A 204 1.92 18.86 -2.70
N GLY A 205 1.41 19.94 -2.11
CA GLY A 205 2.24 20.91 -1.41
C GLY A 205 2.99 20.32 -0.21
N LEU A 206 2.37 19.42 0.57
CA LEU A 206 3.05 18.70 1.65
C LEU A 206 4.13 17.77 1.10
N THR A 207 3.87 17.05 0.02
CA THR A 207 4.84 16.15 -0.62
C THR A 207 6.04 16.93 -1.17
N ASP A 208 5.80 18.03 -1.88
CA ASP A 208 6.87 18.89 -2.41
C ASP A 208 7.78 19.39 -1.28
N ARG A 209 7.19 19.89 -0.19
CA ARG A 209 7.94 20.40 0.97
C ARG A 209 8.71 19.32 1.72
N HIS A 210 8.05 18.20 2.03
CA HIS A 210 8.57 17.23 3.00
C HIS A 210 9.28 16.03 2.38
N ILE A 211 9.02 15.73 1.11
CA ILE A 211 9.63 14.62 0.37
C ILE A 211 10.63 15.15 -0.65
N CYS A 212 10.22 16.11 -1.48
CA CYS A 212 11.04 16.61 -2.58
C CYS A 212 12.01 17.75 -2.18
N GLY A 213 11.82 18.35 -1.00
CA GLY A 213 12.61 19.49 -0.54
C GLY A 213 12.37 20.77 -1.33
N VAL A 214 11.26 20.85 -2.07
CA VAL A 214 10.88 22.03 -2.84
C VAL A 214 10.07 22.96 -1.95
N ALA A 215 10.54 24.20 -1.80
CA ALA A 215 9.80 25.24 -1.09
C ALA A 215 8.63 25.73 -1.95
N GLY A 216 7.50 25.04 -1.90
CA GLY A 216 6.26 25.42 -2.58
C GLY A 216 5.29 26.19 -1.67
N GLN A 217 4.38 26.96 -2.28
CA GLN A 217 3.21 27.56 -1.63
C GLN A 217 2.17 26.45 -1.33
N ALA A 218 2.50 25.54 -0.42
CA ALA A 218 1.54 24.53 0.02
C ALA A 218 0.32 25.24 0.63
N ILE A 219 -0.86 25.04 0.05
CA ILE A 219 -2.08 25.54 0.65
C ILE A 219 -2.34 24.82 1.98
N ARG A 220 -2.96 25.51 2.93
CA ARG A 220 -3.34 24.93 4.22
C ARG A 220 -4.39 23.84 4.01
N PHE A 221 -4.50 22.93 4.99
CA PHE A 221 -5.56 21.92 4.99
C PHE A 221 -6.94 22.58 4.85
N PRO A 222 -7.79 22.18 3.88
CA PRO A 222 -9.09 22.80 3.68
C PRO A 222 -10.01 22.52 4.88
N LYS A 223 -10.44 23.57 5.61
CA LYS A 223 -11.26 23.39 6.82
C LYS A 223 -12.57 22.61 6.56
N LYS A 224 -13.17 22.79 5.38
CA LYS A 224 -14.38 22.07 4.95
C LYS A 224 -14.18 20.55 4.85
N MET A 225 -12.95 20.03 4.78
CA MET A 225 -12.69 18.59 4.86
C MET A 225 -13.16 17.98 6.18
N GLU A 226 -13.25 18.75 7.27
CA GLU A 226 -13.83 18.25 8.53
C GLU A 226 -15.32 17.89 8.39
N GLU A 227 -15.96 18.41 7.34
CA GLU A 227 -17.40 18.31 7.06
C GLU A 227 -17.73 17.40 5.88
N ILE A 228 -16.72 16.84 5.21
CA ILE A 228 -16.95 15.98 4.05
C ILE A 228 -17.79 14.76 4.42
N PHE A 229 -18.80 14.46 3.61
CA PHE A 229 -19.78 13.40 3.85
C PHE A 229 -20.59 13.52 5.14
N LYS A 230 -20.66 14.72 5.76
CA LYS A 230 -21.68 14.99 6.80
C LYS A 230 -23.09 14.97 6.22
#